data_AF-A0A2L1S790-F1
#
_entry.id   AF-A0A2L1S790-F1
#
_cell.length_a   1.000
_cell.length_b   1.000
_cell.length_c   1.000
_cell.angle_alpha   90.00
_cell.angle_beta   90.00
_cell.angle_gamma   90.00
#
_symmetry.space_group_name_H-M   'P 1'
#
loop_
_entity.id
_entity.type
_entity.pdbx_description
1 polymer ?
#
loop_
_entity_poly.entity_id
_entity_poly.type
_entity_poly.pdbx_seq_one_letter_code
_entity_poly.pdbx_strand_id
1 'polypeptide(L)'
;MPNNTQITVKLARFVPGGPFPFLTVGTFDTLTAANEAGREALKAVTDEPETAGYLLLDEAGREVGNWTYWDELVGQNDTGLTQFERAAICHIAEDHLNEMPKLFAEADRATVIERDNTGSGFYTHLQFPNDSPRWKGHSPIGERLYKIDQYEAPFGVILFFEGGLPSLIDCHFFGEATTLETDFTNAQFSLWEK
;
A
#
# COMPACT_ATOMS: atom_id res chain seq x y z
N MET A 1 -33.16 -16.04 10.60
CA MET A 1 -32.48 -15.01 11.41
C MET A 1 -31.19 -14.69 10.66
N PRO A 2 -30.85 -13.43 10.39
CA PRO A 2 -29.53 -13.12 9.83
C PRO A 2 -28.47 -13.57 10.83
N ASN A 3 -27.50 -14.36 10.38
CA ASN A 3 -26.31 -14.65 11.17
C ASN A 3 -25.53 -13.34 11.30
N ASN A 4 -25.55 -12.73 12.48
CA ASN A 4 -24.62 -11.63 12.78
C ASN A 4 -23.23 -12.26 12.87
N THR A 5 -22.41 -12.07 11.85
CA THR A 5 -20.99 -12.46 11.90
C THR A 5 -20.26 -11.47 12.80
N GLN A 6 -19.72 -11.94 13.92
CA GLN A 6 -18.87 -11.12 14.77
C GLN A 6 -17.48 -10.94 14.16
N ILE A 7 -16.95 -9.73 14.24
CA ILE A 7 -15.64 -9.35 13.72
C ILE A 7 -14.74 -8.96 14.88
N THR A 8 -13.60 -9.63 15.02
CA THR A 8 -12.59 -9.37 16.04
C THR A 8 -11.53 -8.43 15.49
N VAL A 9 -11.21 -7.37 16.23
CA VAL A 9 -10.12 -6.45 15.89
C VAL A 9 -8.88 -6.78 16.72
N LYS A 10 -7.76 -7.00 16.05
CA LYS A 10 -6.46 -7.23 16.68
C LYS A 10 -5.44 -6.21 16.21
N LEU A 11 -4.92 -5.39 17.12
CA LEU A 11 -3.77 -4.53 16.83
C LEU A 11 -2.52 -5.41 16.66
N ALA A 12 -1.68 -5.06 15.70
CA ALA A 12 -0.39 -5.70 15.48
C ALA A 12 0.68 -4.62 15.34
N ARG A 13 1.86 -4.85 15.95
CA ARG A 13 3.06 -4.06 15.71
C ARG A 13 4.06 -4.88 14.90
N PHE A 14 4.56 -4.31 13.81
CA PHE A 14 5.57 -4.92 12.96
C PHE A 14 6.95 -4.71 13.59
N VAL A 15 7.34 -5.63 14.48
CA VAL A 15 8.68 -5.63 15.06
C VAL A 15 9.53 -6.67 14.33
N PRO A 16 10.71 -6.32 13.78
CA PRO A 16 11.57 -7.30 13.12
C PRO A 16 11.99 -8.43 14.07
N GLY A 17 11.73 -9.69 13.69
CA GLY A 17 12.37 -10.87 14.29
C GLY A 17 11.74 -11.47 15.55
N GLY A 18 10.48 -11.18 15.88
CA GLY A 18 9.79 -11.78 17.03
C GLY A 18 8.30 -12.09 16.78
N PRO A 19 7.64 -12.89 17.64
CA PRO A 19 6.20 -13.12 17.52
C PRO A 19 5.46 -11.80 17.68
N PHE A 20 4.48 -11.55 16.82
CA PHE A 20 3.63 -10.36 16.87
C PHE A 20 2.81 -10.36 18.17
N PRO A 21 3.09 -9.46 19.15
CA PRO A 21 2.17 -9.27 20.25
C PRO A 21 0.92 -8.59 19.68
N PHE A 22 -0.22 -9.29 19.70
CA PHE A 22 -1.48 -8.69 19.32
C PHE A 22 -2.29 -8.29 20.55
N LEU A 23 -2.84 -7.07 20.51
CA LEU A 23 -3.83 -6.60 21.49
C LEU A 23 -5.20 -6.72 20.85
N THR A 24 -6.08 -7.55 21.42
CA THR A 24 -7.48 -7.59 21.00
C THR A 24 -8.16 -6.30 21.47
N VAL A 25 -8.70 -5.51 20.54
CA VAL A 25 -9.44 -4.28 20.83
C VAL A 25 -10.87 -4.61 21.25
N GLY A 26 -11.49 -5.56 20.55
CA GLY A 26 -12.85 -5.99 20.82
C GLY A 26 -13.46 -6.82 19.69
N THR A 27 -14.74 -7.14 19.84
CA THR A 27 -15.58 -7.83 18.86
C THR A 27 -16.76 -6.94 18.49
N PHE A 28 -17.09 -6.86 17.21
CA PHE A 28 -18.07 -5.92 16.68
C PHE A 28 -19.03 -6.62 15.72
N ASP A 29 -20.28 -6.17 15.66
CA ASP A 29 -21.32 -6.73 14.79
C ASP A 29 -21.18 -6.31 13.32
N THR A 30 -20.32 -5.34 13.01
CA THR A 30 -20.14 -4.81 11.65
C THR A 30 -18.68 -4.50 11.34
N LEU A 31 -18.30 -4.62 10.06
CA LEU A 31 -16.96 -4.25 9.58
C LEU A 31 -16.67 -2.77 9.83
N THR A 32 -17.66 -1.89 9.61
CA THR A 32 -17.49 -0.44 9.83
C THR A 32 -17.11 -0.13 11.27
N ALA A 33 -17.86 -0.65 12.25
CA ALA A 33 -17.57 -0.43 13.66
C ALA A 33 -16.23 -1.06 14.09
N ALA A 34 -15.92 -2.25 13.58
CA ALA A 34 -14.63 -2.90 13.82
C ALA A 34 -13.46 -2.05 13.29
N ASN A 35 -13.61 -1.52 12.09
CA ASN A 35 -12.60 -0.70 11.43
C ASN A 35 -12.40 0.65 12.14
N GLU A 36 -13.47 1.33 12.54
CA GLU A 36 -13.39 2.55 13.37
C GLU A 36 -12.68 2.31 14.71
N ALA A 37 -13.03 1.23 15.41
CA ALA A 37 -12.40 0.88 16.67
C ALA A 37 -10.92 0.52 16.52
N GLY A 38 -10.55 -0.18 15.44
CA GLY A 38 -9.15 -0.46 15.10
C GLY A 38 -8.33 0.81 14.94
N ARG A 39 -8.83 1.79 14.17
CA ARG A 39 -8.14 3.09 13.98
C ARG A 39 -7.95 3.83 15.29
N GLU A 40 -9.00 3.98 16.08
CA GLU A 40 -8.93 4.72 17.34
C GLU A 40 -8.01 4.03 18.36
N ALA A 41 -8.08 2.70 18.44
CA ALA A 41 -7.19 1.94 19.32
C ALA A 41 -5.73 2.04 18.87
N LEU A 42 -5.46 2.02 17.56
CA LEU A 42 -4.11 2.18 17.03
C LEU A 42 -3.53 3.56 17.38
N LYS A 43 -4.29 4.65 17.13
CA LYS A 43 -3.91 6.02 17.50
C LYS A 43 -3.58 6.19 18.98
N ALA A 44 -4.25 5.42 19.84
CA ALA A 44 -4.05 5.49 21.28
C ALA A 44 -2.79 4.75 21.78
N VAL A 45 -2.24 3.79 21.00
CA VAL A 45 -1.15 2.91 21.46
C VAL A 45 0.18 3.11 20.75
N THR A 46 0.25 3.96 19.72
CA THR A 46 1.48 4.19 18.97
C THR A 46 1.80 5.66 18.79
N ASP A 47 3.03 6.02 19.13
CA ASP A 47 3.66 7.28 18.72
C ASP A 47 4.41 7.13 17.37
N GLU A 48 4.49 5.89 16.84
CA GLU A 48 5.19 5.48 15.61
C GLU A 48 4.22 4.69 14.70
N PRO A 49 3.22 5.34 14.10
CA PRO A 49 2.13 4.67 13.41
C PRO A 49 2.59 3.85 12.19
N GLU A 50 3.71 4.20 11.55
CA GLU A 50 4.32 3.50 10.43
C GLU A 50 4.77 2.06 10.73
N THR A 51 4.85 1.70 12.02
CA THR A 51 5.22 0.34 12.46
C THR A 51 4.03 -0.48 12.96
N ALA A 52 2.81 0.01 12.79
CA ALA A 52 1.63 -0.60 13.41
C ALA A 52 0.41 -0.66 12.47
N GLY A 53 -0.46 -1.62 12.74
CA GLY A 53 -1.72 -1.82 12.03
C GLY A 53 -2.68 -2.66 12.86
N TYR A 54 -3.78 -3.07 12.25
CA TYR A 54 -4.73 -4.01 12.84
C TYR A 54 -5.33 -4.94 11.81
N LEU A 55 -5.71 -6.11 12.29
CA LEU A 55 -6.42 -7.14 11.54
C LEU A 55 -7.88 -7.17 11.97
N LEU A 56 -8.76 -7.35 11.00
CA LEU A 56 -10.18 -7.67 11.17
C LEU A 56 -10.36 -9.15 10.88
N LEU A 57 -10.76 -9.92 11.88
CA LEU A 57 -10.93 -11.37 11.77
C LEU A 57 -12.39 -11.76 11.94
N ASP A 58 -12.87 -12.75 11.18
CA ASP A 58 -14.19 -13.37 11.42
C ASP A 58 -14.18 -14.29 12.65
N GLU A 59 -15.33 -14.91 12.94
CA GLU A 59 -15.50 -15.87 14.05
C GLU A 59 -14.61 -17.11 13.94
N ALA A 60 -14.21 -17.48 12.72
CA ALA A 60 -13.28 -18.58 12.47
C ALA A 60 -11.81 -18.14 12.58
N GLY A 61 -11.55 -16.87 12.89
CA GLY A 61 -10.22 -16.28 12.97
C GLY A 61 -9.59 -15.99 11.62
N ARG A 62 -10.37 -15.97 10.53
CA ARG A 62 -9.89 -15.67 9.18
C ARG A 62 -9.90 -14.17 8.95
N GLU A 63 -8.89 -13.69 8.23
CA GLU A 63 -8.83 -12.28 7.86
C GLU A 63 -9.96 -11.92 6.89
N VAL A 64 -10.73 -10.90 7.26
CA VAL A 64 -11.80 -10.30 6.45
C VAL A 64 -11.51 -8.84 6.10
N GLY A 65 -10.35 -8.35 6.57
CA GLY A 65 -9.81 -7.05 6.28
C GLY A 65 -8.61 -6.79 7.17
N ASN A 66 -7.79 -5.86 6.77
CA ASN A 66 -6.71 -5.33 7.57
C ASN A 66 -6.64 -3.83 7.35
N TRP A 67 -5.86 -3.17 8.19
CA TRP A 67 -5.56 -1.78 8.05
C TRP A 67 -4.17 -1.55 8.63
N THR A 68 -3.38 -0.78 7.92
CA THR A 68 -2.07 -0.33 8.34
C THR A 68 -2.05 1.19 8.25
N TYR A 69 -1.11 1.83 8.93
CA TYR A 69 -0.91 3.28 8.76
C TYR A 69 -0.76 3.68 7.29
N TRP A 70 -0.19 2.79 6.48
CA TRP A 70 -0.06 2.97 5.03
C TRP A 70 -1.41 3.13 4.33
N ASP A 71 -2.48 2.51 4.82
CA ASP A 71 -3.83 2.63 4.24
C ASP A 71 -4.47 4.02 4.50
N GLU A 72 -4.06 4.75 5.54
CA GLU A 72 -4.51 6.14 5.76
C GLU A 72 -3.79 7.13 4.84
N LEU A 73 -2.48 6.93 4.60
CA LEU A 73 -1.68 7.72 3.65
C LEU A 73 -2.16 7.51 2.20
N VAL A 74 -2.65 6.31 1.90
CA VAL A 74 -3.32 5.97 0.64
C VAL A 74 -4.64 6.73 0.45
N GLY A 75 -5.35 7.07 1.54
CA GLY A 75 -6.65 7.71 1.51
C GLY A 75 -6.67 9.24 1.66
N GLN A 76 -5.54 9.88 2.00
CA GLN A 76 -5.48 11.33 2.24
C GLN A 76 -4.47 12.05 1.32
N ASN A 77 -4.92 13.19 0.79
CA ASN A 77 -4.17 14.31 0.20
C ASN A 77 -3.72 14.32 -1.27
N ASP A 78 -3.73 15.58 -1.74
CA ASP A 78 -3.47 16.27 -3.02
C ASP A 78 -2.15 15.94 -3.76
N THR A 79 -1.47 14.83 -3.44
CA THR A 79 -0.21 14.42 -4.11
C THR A 79 -0.38 14.07 -5.58
N GLY A 80 -1.64 13.87 -5.98
CA GLY A 80 -2.02 13.36 -7.28
C GLY A 80 -1.86 11.85 -7.40
N LEU A 81 -1.20 11.13 -6.48
CA LEU A 81 -0.98 9.68 -6.56
C LEU A 81 -2.29 8.88 -6.41
N THR A 82 -2.48 7.85 -7.24
CA THR A 82 -3.60 6.91 -7.11
C THR A 82 -3.37 5.94 -5.94
N GLN A 83 -4.44 5.25 -5.51
CA GLN A 83 -4.33 4.19 -4.51
C GLN A 83 -3.35 3.08 -4.95
N PHE A 84 -3.37 2.73 -6.24
CA PHE A 84 -2.48 1.73 -6.82
C PHE A 84 -1.01 2.15 -6.77
N GLU A 85 -0.69 3.38 -7.16
CA GLU A 85 0.69 3.90 -7.16
C GLU A 85 1.27 3.97 -5.74
N ARG A 86 0.45 4.38 -4.76
CA ARG A 86 0.89 4.40 -3.36
C ARG A 86 1.14 3.00 -2.83
N ALA A 87 0.24 2.06 -3.11
CA ALA A 87 0.44 0.66 -2.77
C ALA A 87 1.68 0.07 -3.43
N ALA A 88 1.98 0.43 -4.69
CA ALA A 88 3.20 0.03 -5.39
C ALA A 88 4.46 0.50 -4.68
N ILE A 89 4.55 1.80 -4.36
CA ILE A 89 5.67 2.36 -3.60
C ILE A 89 5.82 1.63 -2.27
N CYS A 90 4.71 1.42 -1.53
CA CYS A 90 4.71 0.79 -0.22
C CYS A 90 5.05 -0.71 -0.25
N HIS A 91 4.68 -1.49 -1.26
CA HIS A 91 5.07 -2.91 -1.27
C HIS A 91 6.50 -3.13 -1.79
N ILE A 92 6.98 -2.27 -2.70
CA ILE A 92 8.40 -2.29 -3.10
C ILE A 92 9.27 -1.89 -1.91
N ALA A 93 8.79 -0.94 -1.10
CA ALA A 93 9.42 -0.49 0.13
C ALA A 93 9.74 -1.60 1.14
N GLU A 94 8.81 -2.53 1.31
CA GLU A 94 8.86 -3.58 2.32
C GLU A 94 10.07 -4.51 2.15
N ASP A 95 10.60 -4.64 0.92
CA ASP A 95 11.83 -5.39 0.66
C ASP A 95 13.09 -4.65 1.13
N HIS A 96 12.96 -3.36 1.45
CA HIS A 96 14.06 -2.44 1.73
C HIS A 96 13.87 -1.68 3.06
N LEU A 97 13.17 -2.28 4.03
CA LEU A 97 12.80 -1.69 5.33
C LEU A 97 13.99 -1.16 6.15
N ASN A 98 15.20 -1.68 5.97
CA ASN A 98 16.37 -1.16 6.69
C ASN A 98 16.91 0.15 6.09
N GLU A 99 16.59 0.44 4.83
CA GLU A 99 17.23 1.50 4.05
C GLU A 99 16.30 2.65 3.68
N MET A 100 14.99 2.40 3.65
CA MET A 100 14.02 3.34 3.11
C MET A 100 12.90 3.88 4.05
N PRO A 101 12.86 3.65 5.39
CA PRO A 101 11.77 4.18 6.25
C PRO A 101 11.47 5.68 6.08
N LYS A 102 12.53 6.46 5.83
CA LYS A 102 12.45 7.92 5.72
C LYS A 102 11.98 8.42 4.35
N LEU A 103 12.06 7.59 3.32
CA LEU A 103 11.57 7.96 1.99
C LEU A 103 10.06 7.74 1.88
N PHE A 104 9.51 6.80 2.67
CA PHE A 104 8.08 6.47 2.67
C PHE A 104 7.24 7.47 3.45
N ALA A 105 7.77 8.02 4.55
CA ALA A 105 7.17 9.17 5.22
C ALA A 105 7.00 10.39 4.29
N GLU A 106 7.69 10.37 3.14
CA GLU A 106 7.67 11.44 2.14
C GLU A 106 6.84 11.08 0.89
N ALA A 107 6.25 9.87 0.81
CA ALA A 107 5.39 9.50 -0.32
C ALA A 107 4.20 10.47 -0.44
N ASP A 108 3.69 10.95 0.69
CA ASP A 108 2.64 11.98 0.77
C ASP A 108 3.12 13.40 0.42
N ARG A 109 4.43 13.57 0.21
CA ARG A 109 5.02 14.81 -0.30
C ARG A 109 5.39 14.70 -1.77
N ALA A 110 5.23 13.52 -2.37
CA ALA A 110 5.41 13.33 -3.80
C ALA A 110 4.37 14.14 -4.57
N THR A 111 4.77 14.66 -5.72
CA THR A 111 3.87 15.28 -6.69
C THR A 111 3.93 14.47 -7.98
N VAL A 112 2.77 14.09 -8.50
CA VAL A 112 2.69 13.51 -9.85
C VAL A 112 2.85 14.63 -10.88
N ILE A 113 3.87 14.51 -11.71
CA ILE A 113 4.17 15.47 -12.78
C ILE A 113 3.44 15.10 -14.06
N GLU A 114 3.45 13.82 -14.41
CA GLU A 114 2.93 13.32 -15.66
C GLU A 114 2.52 11.85 -15.50
N ARG A 115 1.54 11.46 -16.32
CA ARG A 115 1.08 10.08 -16.46
C ARG A 115 0.96 9.73 -17.93
N ASP A 116 1.55 8.61 -18.28
CA ASP A 116 1.48 8.05 -19.62
C ASP A 116 0.91 6.64 -19.60
N ASN A 117 -0.02 6.35 -20.50
CA ASN A 117 -0.55 5.01 -20.73
C ASN A 117 -0.31 4.65 -22.20
N THR A 118 0.51 3.63 -22.42
CA THR A 118 0.96 3.23 -23.77
C THR A 118 0.15 2.09 -24.35
N GLY A 119 -0.75 1.49 -23.57
CA GLY A 119 -1.45 0.26 -23.89
C GLY A 119 -0.70 -1.02 -23.50
N SER A 120 0.63 -0.98 -23.42
CA SER A 120 1.45 -2.07 -22.87
C SER A 120 1.83 -1.87 -21.41
N GLY A 121 1.48 -0.72 -20.85
CA GLY A 121 1.88 -0.31 -19.52
C GLY A 121 1.54 1.15 -19.25
N PHE A 122 1.76 1.52 -18.01
CA PHE A 122 1.44 2.81 -17.44
C PHE A 122 2.64 3.34 -16.65
N TYR A 123 2.89 4.64 -16.79
CA TYR A 123 4.07 5.31 -16.25
C TYR A 123 3.61 6.53 -15.45
N THR A 124 4.15 6.68 -14.24
CA THR A 124 3.88 7.85 -13.39
C THR A 124 5.19 8.55 -13.07
N HIS A 125 5.37 9.75 -13.61
CA HIS A 125 6.51 10.59 -13.32
C HIS A 125 6.27 11.33 -12.01
N LEU A 126 7.25 11.24 -11.12
CA LEU A 126 7.17 11.76 -9.76
C LEU A 126 8.21 12.83 -9.54
N GLN A 127 7.84 13.81 -8.71
CA GLN A 127 8.77 14.75 -8.12
C GLN A 127 8.63 14.72 -6.60
N PHE A 128 9.75 14.55 -5.93
CA PHE A 128 9.84 14.67 -4.47
C PHE A 128 10.49 16.01 -4.09
N PRO A 129 10.19 16.54 -2.90
CA PRO A 129 10.89 17.71 -2.37
C PRO A 129 12.40 17.53 -2.34
N ASN A 130 13.14 18.62 -2.60
CA ASN A 130 14.61 18.55 -2.68
C ASN A 130 15.29 18.25 -1.34
N ASP A 131 14.59 18.52 -0.24
CA ASP A 131 15.00 18.24 1.14
C ASP A 131 14.64 16.82 1.59
N SER A 132 13.95 16.03 0.77
CA SER A 132 13.63 14.65 1.10
C SER A 132 14.91 13.79 1.21
N PRO A 133 14.91 12.79 2.12
CA PRO A 133 16.03 11.87 2.28
C PRO A 133 16.37 11.15 0.98
N ARG A 134 17.66 11.08 0.64
CA ARG A 134 18.13 10.44 -0.58
C ARG A 134 18.51 8.98 -0.32
N TRP A 135 17.95 8.10 -1.12
CA TRP A 135 18.39 6.72 -1.21
C TRP A 135 19.76 6.63 -1.89
N LYS A 136 20.56 5.65 -1.45
CA LYS A 136 21.95 5.45 -1.88
C LYS A 136 22.16 4.14 -2.64
N GLY A 137 21.10 3.35 -2.84
CA GLY A 137 21.15 2.08 -3.55
C GLY A 137 21.10 2.24 -5.07
N HIS A 138 20.93 1.12 -5.75
CA HIS A 138 20.88 1.05 -7.21
C HIS A 138 19.46 1.20 -7.74
N SER A 139 19.28 2.00 -8.78
CA SER A 139 18.01 2.11 -9.51
C SER A 139 18.00 1.23 -10.77
N PRO A 140 16.84 0.65 -11.16
CA PRO A 140 15.57 0.63 -10.41
C PRO A 140 15.60 -0.30 -9.18
N ILE A 141 14.59 -0.17 -8.31
CA ILE A 141 14.32 -1.19 -7.28
C ILE A 141 13.04 -1.96 -7.52
N GLY A 142 13.13 -3.20 -7.05
CA GLY A 142 12.03 -4.11 -6.90
C GLY A 142 11.49 -4.62 -8.23
N GLU A 143 10.59 -5.57 -8.09
CA GLU A 143 9.54 -5.85 -9.04
C GLU A 143 8.41 -6.45 -8.21
N ARG A 144 7.28 -5.76 -8.16
CA ARG A 144 6.07 -6.25 -7.49
C ARG A 144 5.03 -6.59 -8.54
N LEU A 145 4.46 -7.78 -8.41
CA LEU A 145 3.42 -8.23 -9.30
C LEU A 145 2.06 -7.92 -8.69
N TYR A 146 1.19 -7.31 -9.50
CA TYR A 146 -0.18 -6.99 -9.12
C TYR A 146 -1.16 -7.62 -10.07
N LYS A 147 -2.28 -8.08 -9.51
CA LYS A 147 -3.50 -8.36 -10.25
C LYS A 147 -4.31 -7.08 -10.33
N ILE A 148 -4.76 -6.73 -11.54
CA ILE A 148 -5.84 -5.76 -11.75
C ILE A 148 -7.03 -6.54 -12.28
N ASP A 149 -8.18 -6.41 -11.64
CA ASP A 149 -9.35 -7.28 -11.87
C ASP A 149 -9.80 -7.36 -13.33
N GLN A 150 -9.57 -6.29 -14.10
CA GLN A 150 -9.93 -6.20 -15.52
C GLN A 150 -9.05 -7.06 -16.44
N TYR A 151 -7.91 -7.55 -15.96
CA TYR A 151 -6.91 -8.23 -16.77
C TYR A 151 -6.59 -9.60 -16.23
N GLU A 152 -6.41 -10.60 -17.10
CA GLU A 152 -6.04 -11.95 -16.68
C GLU A 152 -4.57 -12.05 -16.24
N ALA A 153 -3.67 -11.44 -17.01
CA ALA A 153 -2.24 -11.39 -16.70
C ALA A 153 -1.91 -10.37 -15.59
N PRO A 154 -0.78 -10.53 -14.88
CA PRO A 154 -0.35 -9.56 -13.90
C PRO A 154 0.29 -8.33 -14.54
N PHE A 155 0.43 -7.30 -13.71
CA PHE A 155 1.26 -6.12 -13.96
C PHE A 155 2.52 -6.22 -13.11
N GLY A 156 3.68 -5.99 -13.72
CA GLY A 156 4.93 -5.78 -13.01
C GLY A 156 5.12 -4.31 -12.71
N VAL A 157 5.44 -3.99 -11.47
CA VAL A 157 5.66 -2.61 -11.02
C VAL A 157 7.06 -2.47 -10.48
N ILE A 158 7.78 -1.47 -10.98
CA ILE A 158 9.17 -1.17 -10.66
C ILE A 158 9.29 0.32 -10.33
N LEU A 159 10.13 0.67 -9.36
CA LEU A 159 10.35 2.06 -8.95
C LEU A 159 11.75 2.55 -9.36
N PHE A 160 11.79 3.60 -10.18
CA PHE A 160 13.01 4.25 -10.63
C PHE A 160 13.33 5.48 -9.79
N PHE A 161 14.62 5.80 -9.74
CA PHE A 161 15.18 6.86 -8.92
C PHE A 161 16.17 7.71 -9.70
N GLU A 162 16.13 9.01 -9.45
CA GLU A 162 17.05 9.98 -9.99
C GLU A 162 17.63 10.85 -8.85
N GLY A 163 18.95 10.96 -8.78
CA GLY A 163 19.62 11.67 -7.69
C GLY A 163 19.31 11.11 -6.30
N GLY A 164 18.88 9.85 -6.21
CA GLY A 164 18.48 9.21 -4.95
C GLY A 164 17.05 9.51 -4.50
N LEU A 165 16.21 10.16 -5.33
CA LEU A 165 14.79 10.37 -5.08
C LEU A 165 13.96 9.55 -6.08
N PRO A 166 12.78 9.01 -5.71
CA PRO A 166 11.89 8.36 -6.66
C PRO A 166 11.50 9.33 -7.77
N SER A 167 11.59 8.87 -9.00
CA SER A 167 11.33 9.68 -10.19
C SER A 167 10.29 9.08 -11.13
N LEU A 168 10.13 7.76 -11.13
CA LEU A 168 9.20 7.09 -12.04
C LEU A 168 8.69 5.77 -11.46
N ILE A 169 7.37 5.59 -11.50
CA ILE A 169 6.73 4.27 -11.38
C ILE A 169 6.56 3.72 -12.79
N ASP A 170 7.16 2.56 -13.06
CA ASP A 170 6.98 1.81 -14.30
C ASP A 170 6.09 0.60 -14.02
N CYS A 171 4.86 0.63 -14.56
CA CYS A 171 3.90 -0.45 -14.47
C CYS A 171 3.74 -1.09 -15.85
N HIS A 172 4.40 -2.22 -16.08
CA HIS A 172 4.34 -2.93 -17.36
C HIS A 172 3.37 -4.12 -17.28
N PHE A 173 2.58 -4.31 -18.34
CA PHE A 173 1.59 -5.37 -18.41
C PHE A 173 2.17 -6.59 -19.12
N PHE A 174 2.02 -7.79 -18.53
CA PHE A 174 2.53 -9.04 -19.11
C PHE A 174 1.57 -9.69 -20.12
N GLY A 175 0.36 -9.15 -20.30
CA GLY A 175 -0.64 -9.71 -21.21
C GLY A 175 -0.65 -9.08 -22.61
N GLU A 176 -1.47 -9.65 -23.49
CA GLU A 176 -1.65 -9.18 -24.87
C GLU A 176 -2.75 -8.11 -25.02
N ALA A 177 -3.58 -7.92 -23.98
CA ALA A 177 -4.61 -6.88 -23.97
C ALA A 177 -4.00 -5.48 -23.86
N THR A 178 -4.77 -4.46 -24.28
CA THR A 178 -4.37 -3.06 -24.14
C THR A 178 -4.87 -2.47 -22.82
N THR A 179 -4.03 -1.63 -22.21
CA THR A 179 -4.33 -0.87 -20.99
C THR A 179 -4.92 0.51 -21.26
N LEU A 180 -5.07 0.94 -22.52
CA LEU A 180 -5.44 2.32 -22.86
C LEU A 180 -6.78 2.80 -22.28
N GLU A 181 -7.72 1.88 -22.03
CA GLU A 181 -9.05 2.19 -21.49
C GLU A 181 -9.13 2.01 -19.97
N THR A 182 -8.04 1.60 -19.30
CA THR A 182 -8.02 1.41 -17.86
C THR A 182 -8.02 2.76 -17.12
N ASP A 183 -8.99 2.93 -16.24
CA ASP A 183 -8.92 3.97 -15.21
C ASP A 183 -8.17 3.45 -13.97
N PHE A 184 -6.85 3.69 -13.95
CA PHE A 184 -5.98 3.30 -12.84
C PHE A 184 -6.24 4.08 -11.55
N THR A 185 -7.05 5.15 -11.59
CA THR A 185 -7.46 5.89 -10.38
C THR A 185 -8.40 5.05 -9.52
N ASN A 186 -9.29 4.30 -10.17
CA ASN A 186 -10.36 3.54 -9.52
C ASN A 186 -10.23 2.02 -9.72
N ALA A 187 -9.17 1.57 -10.38
CA ALA A 187 -8.91 0.16 -10.62
C ALA A 187 -8.83 -0.61 -9.29
N GLN A 188 -9.53 -1.75 -9.23
CA GLN A 188 -9.38 -2.70 -8.14
C GLN A 188 -8.15 -3.56 -8.40
N PHE A 189 -7.33 -3.74 -7.37
CA PHE A 189 -6.09 -4.49 -7.48
C PHE A 189 -5.76 -5.26 -6.20
N SER A 190 -4.91 -6.26 -6.37
CA SER A 190 -4.32 -7.04 -5.27
C SER A 190 -2.90 -7.46 -5.63
N LEU A 191 -2.12 -7.87 -4.64
CA LEU A 191 -0.83 -8.52 -4.91
C LEU A 191 -1.06 -9.82 -5.67
N TRP A 192 -0.26 -10.06 -6.70
CA TRP A 192 -0.29 -11.32 -7.43
C TRP A 192 0.58 -12.34 -6.70
N GLU A 193 -0.07 -13.30 -6.05
CA GLU A 193 0.58 -14.48 -5.50
C GLU A 193 0.74 -15.54 -6.60
N LYS A 194 1.97 -16.03 -6.79
CA LYS A 194 2.28 -17.08 -7.78
C LYS A 194 1.79 -18.45 -7.33
#